data_AF-A0AA86RUV0-F1
#
_entry.id   AF-A0AA86RUV0-F1
#
_cell.length_a   1.000
_cell.length_b   1.000
_cell.length_c   1.000
_cell.angle_alpha   90.00
_cell.angle_beta   90.00
_cell.angle_gamma   90.00
#
_symmetry.space_group_name_H-M   'P 1'
#
loop_
_entity.id
_entity.type
_entity.pdbx_description
1 polymer ?
#
loop_
_entity_poly.entity_id
_entity_poly.type
_entity_poly.pdbx_seq_one_letter_code
_entity_poly.pdbx_strand_id
1 'polypeptide(L)'
;MQSVPLQPSSQVYGDSDSHLLLHQQTHLKPQNRFLLYITGHLSPFQLILHSISLPVIWCIYGLSYYTYNTFNHYSILSCTFSFLGSWDDNRNPTGWYWFTIGMILSSLFEVPLVFYVHLRLKNVNKTLAQIGTGFWLVGIVSQFLVGCFSCSNSLLFGSVSFGDVHNNVATVTFVALLVGAPVYAALVGYDKPKSCKKIGKGNILNHFYTDIFMGVVIFAISTVVFFCLLWQIVYLALKSKNPHMGSSFNESMNTVFSFALWENVVIITLYIILWGFPFTLPTRIDGLAPKQRLSIAFQKIKLDQIHLKTDIAKLWYPILNKNDVGIRNAADFLENLADCEEIEGLLSQNAIQTLTKIAKMINNHEKADEIQVILKEFTKSSCELWNWQHTIKKCIK
;
A
#
# COMPACT_ATOMS: atom_id res chain seq x y z
N MET A 1 -44.72 32.48 10.34
CA MET A 1 -43.59 31.51 10.33
C MET A 1 -42.38 32.22 9.77
N GLN A 2 -41.39 32.53 10.61
CA GLN A 2 -40.16 33.22 10.19
C GLN A 2 -39.17 32.18 9.65
N SER A 3 -38.60 32.46 8.47
CA SER A 3 -37.60 31.65 7.80
C SER A 3 -36.28 31.70 8.55
N VAL A 4 -35.81 30.54 9.04
CA VAL A 4 -34.48 30.37 9.63
C VAL A 4 -33.44 30.42 8.49
N PRO A 5 -32.42 31.29 8.56
CA PRO A 5 -31.38 31.33 7.54
C PRO A 5 -30.45 30.11 7.69
N LEU A 6 -30.33 29.33 6.62
CA LEU A 6 -29.34 28.26 6.50
C LEU A 6 -27.93 28.88 6.55
N GLN A 7 -27.18 28.59 7.61
CA GLN A 7 -25.75 28.88 7.65
C GLN A 7 -25.02 27.98 6.62
N PRO A 8 -24.07 28.52 5.85
CA PRO A 8 -23.26 27.72 4.94
C PRO A 8 -22.27 26.86 5.73
N SER A 9 -22.64 25.62 6.03
CA SER A 9 -21.74 24.63 6.63
C SER A 9 -20.96 23.91 5.53
N SER A 10 -19.82 24.47 5.12
CA SER A 10 -18.70 23.70 4.56
C SER A 10 -17.49 24.62 4.30
N GLN A 11 -16.74 24.95 5.34
CA GLN A 11 -15.31 25.16 5.14
C GLN A 11 -14.69 23.79 4.88
N VAL A 12 -14.59 23.46 3.59
CA VAL A 12 -13.79 22.35 3.11
C VAL A 12 -12.34 22.69 3.51
N TYR A 13 -11.83 22.06 4.56
CA TYR A 13 -10.41 22.08 4.89
C TYR A 13 -9.67 21.57 3.64
N GLY A 14 -9.07 22.52 2.92
CA GLY A 14 -8.43 22.29 1.63
C GLY A 14 -7.23 21.37 1.77
N ASP A 15 -6.95 20.69 0.66
CA ASP A 15 -5.91 19.70 0.37
C ASP A 15 -4.45 20.19 0.55
N SER A 16 -4.20 21.21 1.38
CA SER A 16 -2.87 21.82 1.53
C SER A 16 -1.82 20.90 2.15
N ASP A 17 -2.24 19.89 2.91
CA ASP A 17 -1.34 18.94 3.58
C ASP A 17 -0.71 17.92 2.61
N SER A 18 -1.39 17.57 1.52
CA SER A 18 -0.90 16.58 0.56
C SER A 18 0.29 17.10 -0.25
N HIS A 19 0.27 18.39 -0.61
CA HIS A 19 1.38 19.07 -1.27
C HIS A 19 2.62 19.21 -0.36
N LEU A 20 2.42 19.47 0.94
CA LEU A 20 3.53 19.61 1.88
C LEU A 20 4.29 18.29 2.08
N LEU A 21 3.57 17.17 2.17
CA LEU A 21 4.17 15.85 2.29
C LEU A 21 4.95 15.44 1.04
N LEU A 22 4.44 15.79 -0.15
CA LEU A 22 5.14 15.51 -1.42
C LEU A 22 6.48 16.26 -1.49
N HIS A 23 6.47 17.54 -1.11
CA HIS A 23 7.67 18.38 -1.10
C HIS A 23 8.68 17.96 -0.01
N GLN A 24 8.22 17.38 1.10
CA GLN A 24 9.11 16.85 2.14
C GLN A 24 9.69 15.46 1.83
N GLN A 25 9.15 14.72 0.87
CA GLN A 25 9.72 13.44 0.45
C GLN A 25 10.88 13.60 -0.53
N THR A 26 10.93 14.71 -1.29
CA THR A 26 12.01 15.00 -2.25
C THR A 26 13.34 15.36 -1.59
N HIS A 27 13.39 15.55 -0.27
CA HIS A 27 14.62 15.81 0.49
C HIS A 27 15.19 14.57 1.20
N LEU A 28 14.45 13.45 1.26
CA LEU A 28 14.98 12.22 1.85
C LEU A 28 16.10 11.63 0.99
N LYS A 29 17.17 11.15 1.65
CA LYS A 29 18.24 10.38 1.00
C LYS A 29 17.65 9.23 0.16
N PRO A 30 18.20 8.92 -1.02
CA PRO A 30 17.67 7.86 -1.90
C PRO A 30 17.45 6.51 -1.21
N GLN A 31 18.37 6.11 -0.32
CA GLN A 31 18.27 4.87 0.46
C GLN A 31 16.99 4.81 1.32
N ASN A 32 16.58 5.93 1.91
CA ASN A 32 15.37 5.98 2.72
C ASN A 32 14.10 5.90 1.86
N ARG A 33 14.15 6.37 0.60
CA ARG A 33 13.01 6.27 -0.32
C ARG A 33 12.76 4.83 -0.74
N PHE A 34 13.83 4.09 -1.05
CA PHE A 34 13.72 2.67 -1.41
C PHE A 34 13.16 1.84 -0.24
N LEU A 35 13.64 2.08 0.98
CA LEU A 35 13.12 1.38 2.16
C LEU A 35 11.64 1.71 2.40
N LEU A 36 11.24 2.98 2.31
CA LEU A 36 9.83 3.40 2.44
C LEU A 36 8.95 2.75 1.37
N TYR A 37 9.47 2.62 0.15
CA TYR A 37 8.79 1.97 -0.95
C TYR A 37 8.57 0.47 -0.66
N ILE A 38 9.63 -0.29 -0.32
CA ILE A 38 9.52 -1.72 -0.01
C ILE A 38 8.61 -1.98 1.19
N THR A 39 8.64 -1.11 2.20
CA THR A 39 7.83 -1.25 3.42
C THR A 39 6.38 -0.78 3.24
N GLY A 40 5.94 -0.42 2.02
CA GLY A 40 4.55 -0.10 1.72
C GLY A 40 4.11 1.30 2.18
N HIS A 41 5.03 2.21 2.51
CA HIS A 41 4.75 3.61 2.82
C HIS A 41 4.55 4.46 1.55
N LEU A 42 3.74 3.96 0.62
CA LEU A 42 3.42 4.65 -0.63
C LEU A 42 2.39 5.76 -0.40
N SER A 43 2.64 6.93 -0.98
CA SER A 43 1.61 7.95 -1.18
C SER A 43 0.64 7.52 -2.30
N PRO A 44 -0.55 8.15 -2.43
CA PRO A 44 -1.49 7.82 -3.51
C PRO A 44 -0.86 7.98 -4.90
N PHE A 45 -0.10 9.05 -5.11
CA PHE A 45 0.63 9.28 -6.35
C PHE A 45 1.68 8.17 -6.60
N GLN A 46 2.42 7.77 -5.57
CA GLN A 46 3.39 6.67 -5.67
C GLN A 46 2.70 5.33 -5.96
N LEU A 47 1.50 5.09 -5.42
CA LEU A 47 0.71 3.89 -5.70
C LEU A 47 0.23 3.85 -7.16
N ILE A 48 -0.21 5.00 -7.70
CA ILE A 48 -0.56 5.14 -9.13
C ILE A 48 0.67 4.86 -10.00
N LEU A 49 1.80 5.51 -9.70
CA LEU A 49 3.05 5.32 -10.43
C LEU A 49 3.53 3.87 -10.36
N HIS A 50 3.44 3.24 -9.19
CA HIS A 50 3.74 1.83 -8.99
C HIS A 50 2.88 0.95 -9.89
N SER A 51 1.61 1.27 -10.04
CA SER A 51 0.65 0.47 -10.81
C SER A 51 0.88 0.51 -12.33
N ILE A 52 1.72 1.43 -12.82
CA ILE A 52 2.22 1.40 -14.21
C ILE A 52 3.10 0.17 -14.46
N SER A 53 3.70 -0.43 -13.43
CA SER A 53 4.45 -1.67 -13.61
C SER A 53 3.56 -2.86 -14.02
N LEU A 54 2.26 -2.87 -13.70
CA LEU A 54 1.34 -3.93 -14.11
C LEU A 54 1.24 -4.10 -15.64
N PRO A 55 0.89 -3.07 -16.43
CA PRO A 55 0.87 -3.21 -17.88
C PRO A 55 2.25 -3.53 -18.46
N VAL A 56 3.35 -3.06 -17.86
CA VAL A 56 4.71 -3.44 -18.27
C VAL A 56 4.93 -4.95 -18.09
N ILE A 57 4.53 -5.52 -16.95
CA ILE A 57 4.61 -6.96 -16.70
C ILE A 57 3.74 -7.75 -17.70
N TRP A 58 2.52 -7.29 -17.99
CA TRP A 58 1.67 -7.93 -19.00
C TRP A 58 2.24 -7.83 -20.41
N CYS A 59 2.92 -6.73 -20.76
CA CYS A 59 3.67 -6.65 -22.02
C CYS A 59 4.79 -7.70 -22.07
N ILE A 60 5.49 -7.95 -20.96
CA ILE A 60 6.53 -8.98 -20.89
C ILE A 60 5.92 -10.39 -21.08
N TYR A 61 4.77 -10.68 -20.46
CA TYR A 61 4.05 -11.93 -20.75
C TYR A 61 3.57 -12.00 -22.21
N GLY A 62 3.11 -10.88 -22.76
CA GLY A 62 2.76 -10.74 -24.17
C GLY A 62 3.92 -11.04 -25.11
N LEU A 63 5.16 -10.67 -24.76
CA LEU A 63 6.36 -11.04 -25.51
C LEU A 63 6.62 -12.54 -25.46
N SER A 64 6.41 -13.18 -24.31
CA SER A 64 6.51 -14.64 -24.19
C SER A 64 5.47 -15.34 -25.06
N TYR A 65 4.24 -14.84 -25.10
CA TYR A 65 3.17 -15.32 -25.98
C TYR A 65 3.50 -15.08 -27.46
N TYR A 66 3.99 -13.89 -27.82
CA TYR A 66 4.34 -13.52 -29.20
C TYR A 66 5.46 -14.39 -29.77
N THR A 67 6.38 -14.82 -28.91
CA THR A 67 7.50 -15.71 -29.28
C THR A 67 7.15 -17.19 -29.25
N TYR A 68 5.90 -17.54 -28.91
CA TYR A 68 5.41 -18.90 -28.88
C TYR A 68 5.30 -19.47 -30.30
N ASN A 69 5.81 -20.68 -30.50
CA ASN A 69 5.80 -21.33 -31.80
C ASN A 69 4.35 -21.66 -32.22
N THR A 70 3.91 -21.14 -33.37
CA THR A 70 2.56 -21.36 -33.90
C THR A 70 2.24 -22.84 -34.16
N PHE A 71 3.26 -23.68 -34.40
CA PHE A 71 3.09 -25.13 -34.55
C PHE A 71 2.67 -25.86 -33.27
N ASN A 72 2.93 -25.27 -32.09
CA ASN A 72 2.58 -25.86 -30.79
C ASN A 72 1.16 -25.48 -30.31
N HIS A 73 0.38 -24.77 -31.14
CA HIS A 73 -1.04 -24.44 -30.94
C HIS A 73 -1.44 -24.02 -29.51
N TYR A 74 -0.79 -23.00 -28.95
CA TYR A 74 -1.19 -22.49 -27.64
C TYR A 74 -2.65 -22.04 -27.64
N SER A 75 -3.40 -22.47 -26.62
CA SER A 75 -4.73 -21.95 -26.33
C SER A 75 -4.92 -21.88 -24.81
N ILE A 76 -5.52 -20.81 -24.32
CA ILE A 76 -5.88 -20.69 -22.90
C ILE A 76 -6.83 -21.80 -22.42
N LEU A 77 -7.51 -22.48 -23.35
CA LEU A 77 -8.40 -23.61 -23.06
C LEU A 77 -7.67 -24.94 -22.88
N SER A 78 -6.46 -25.09 -23.41
CA SER A 78 -5.71 -26.36 -23.41
C SER A 78 -4.34 -26.26 -22.72
N CYS A 79 -3.76 -25.07 -22.64
CA CYS A 79 -2.44 -24.81 -22.09
C CYS A 79 -2.53 -23.92 -20.86
N THR A 80 -1.88 -24.36 -19.78
CA THR A 80 -1.70 -23.54 -18.57
C THR A 80 -0.85 -22.31 -18.91
N PHE A 81 -1.02 -21.23 -18.16
CA PHE A 81 -0.23 -19.99 -18.31
C PHE A 81 1.28 -20.28 -18.20
N SER A 82 1.64 -21.25 -17.36
CA SER A 82 3.01 -21.75 -17.18
C SER A 82 3.64 -22.42 -18.42
N PHE A 83 2.87 -22.81 -19.44
CA PHE A 83 3.43 -23.34 -20.69
C PHE A 83 4.31 -22.32 -21.42
N LEU A 84 3.99 -21.04 -21.26
CA LEU A 84 4.80 -19.94 -21.81
C LEU A 84 6.21 -19.92 -21.22
N GLY A 85 6.41 -20.46 -20.03
CA GLY A 85 7.66 -20.48 -19.30
C GLY A 85 8.52 -21.72 -19.46
N SER A 86 8.26 -22.58 -20.45
CA SER A 86 9.00 -23.83 -20.64
C SER A 86 9.90 -23.85 -21.86
N TRP A 87 11.11 -24.35 -21.67
CA TRP A 87 12.08 -24.54 -22.75
C TRP A 87 11.96 -25.87 -23.50
N ASP A 88 10.95 -26.70 -23.17
CA ASP A 88 10.70 -27.94 -23.91
C ASP A 88 10.27 -27.64 -25.36
N ASP A 89 10.69 -28.46 -26.33
CA ASP A 89 10.46 -28.24 -27.76
C ASP A 89 8.97 -28.12 -28.13
N ASN A 90 8.11 -28.87 -27.44
CA ASN A 90 6.65 -28.85 -27.62
C ASN A 90 5.94 -27.71 -26.87
N ARG A 91 6.70 -26.77 -26.29
CA ARG A 91 6.18 -25.61 -25.53
C ARG A 91 6.73 -24.30 -26.09
N ASN A 92 7.52 -23.52 -25.33
CA ASN A 92 8.00 -22.19 -25.70
C ASN A 92 9.53 -22.04 -25.63
N PRO A 93 10.31 -22.84 -26.38
CA PRO A 93 11.77 -22.87 -26.26
C PRO A 93 12.45 -21.52 -26.53
N THR A 94 11.82 -20.67 -27.34
CA THR A 94 12.35 -19.35 -27.72
C THR A 94 11.90 -18.20 -26.83
N GLY A 95 10.81 -18.38 -26.08
CA GLY A 95 10.13 -17.32 -25.33
C GLY A 95 10.06 -17.51 -23.81
N TRP A 96 10.56 -18.62 -23.28
CA TRP A 96 10.44 -18.99 -21.87
C TRP A 96 11.07 -17.98 -20.90
N TYR A 97 12.16 -17.33 -21.30
CA TYR A 97 12.86 -16.39 -20.42
C TYR A 97 12.05 -15.10 -20.20
N TRP A 98 11.23 -14.67 -21.17
CA TRP A 98 10.31 -13.54 -20.98
C TRP A 98 9.29 -13.84 -19.88
N PHE A 99 8.72 -15.05 -19.89
CA PHE A 99 7.82 -15.49 -18.83
C PHE A 99 8.50 -15.48 -17.46
N THR A 100 9.72 -16.03 -17.38
CA THR A 100 10.53 -16.06 -16.16
C THR A 100 10.78 -14.65 -15.61
N ILE A 101 11.20 -13.72 -16.47
CA ILE A 101 11.41 -12.31 -16.11
C ILE A 101 10.11 -11.68 -15.63
N GLY A 102 8.99 -11.91 -16.33
CA GLY A 102 7.67 -11.40 -15.94
C GLY A 102 7.24 -11.87 -14.56
N MET A 103 7.37 -13.18 -14.27
CA MET A 103 7.01 -13.77 -12.98
C MET A 103 7.85 -13.20 -11.84
N ILE A 104 9.18 -13.15 -12.02
CA ILE A 104 10.10 -12.58 -11.04
C ILE A 104 9.76 -11.11 -10.79
N LEU A 105 9.60 -10.31 -11.84
CA LEU A 105 9.27 -8.89 -11.68
C LEU A 105 7.91 -8.70 -11.01
N SER A 106 6.87 -9.46 -11.38
CA SER A 106 5.57 -9.37 -10.71
C SER A 106 5.67 -9.63 -9.22
N SER A 107 6.38 -10.69 -8.82
CA SER A 107 6.53 -11.03 -7.40
C SER A 107 7.24 -9.91 -6.63
N LEU A 108 8.28 -9.30 -7.20
CA LEU A 108 9.00 -8.20 -6.58
C LEU A 108 8.13 -6.93 -6.45
N PHE A 109 7.34 -6.61 -7.48
CA PHE A 109 6.46 -5.44 -7.46
C PHE A 109 5.21 -5.63 -6.59
N GLU A 110 4.80 -6.85 -6.29
CA GLU A 110 3.68 -7.13 -5.40
C GLU A 110 4.03 -6.94 -3.92
N VAL A 111 5.30 -7.09 -3.52
CA VAL A 111 5.76 -6.92 -2.12
C VAL A 111 5.36 -5.56 -1.51
N PRO A 112 5.67 -4.40 -2.14
CA PRO A 112 5.22 -3.10 -1.65
C PRO A 112 3.71 -2.98 -1.47
N LEU A 113 2.92 -3.63 -2.34
CA LEU A 113 1.46 -3.58 -2.31
C LEU A 113 0.91 -4.37 -1.11
N VAL A 114 1.48 -5.55 -0.81
CA VAL A 114 1.11 -6.33 0.36
C VAL A 114 1.41 -5.59 1.65
N PHE A 115 2.59 -4.98 1.76
CA PHE A 115 2.91 -4.14 2.92
C PHE A 115 2.06 -2.88 2.99
N TYR A 116 1.72 -2.27 1.86
CA TYR A 116 0.79 -1.15 1.81
C TYR A 116 -0.55 -1.54 2.44
N VAL A 117 -1.15 -2.64 1.98
CA VAL A 117 -2.41 -3.18 2.50
C VAL A 117 -2.30 -3.50 4.00
N HIS A 118 -1.23 -4.18 4.42
CA HIS A 118 -0.96 -4.48 5.83
C HIS A 118 -1.00 -3.23 6.71
N LEU A 119 -0.28 -2.17 6.30
CA LEU A 119 -0.17 -0.94 7.09
C LEU A 119 -1.52 -0.23 7.28
N ARG A 120 -2.42 -0.31 6.29
CA ARG A 120 -3.75 0.33 6.36
C ARG A 120 -4.71 -0.48 7.20
N LEU A 121 -4.62 -1.81 7.16
CA LEU A 121 -5.60 -2.68 7.80
C LEU A 121 -5.15 -3.22 9.18
N LYS A 122 -3.88 -3.13 9.56
CA LYS A 122 -3.39 -3.61 10.87
C LYS A 122 -4.04 -2.92 12.07
N ASN A 123 -4.54 -1.70 11.90
CA ASN A 123 -5.22 -0.94 12.96
C ASN A 123 -6.68 -1.39 13.15
N VAL A 124 -7.28 -2.06 12.16
CA VAL A 124 -8.61 -2.66 12.26
C VAL A 124 -8.57 -3.93 13.10
N ASN A 125 -7.72 -4.87 12.71
CA ASN A 125 -7.44 -6.10 13.45
C ASN A 125 -6.05 -6.59 13.08
N LYS A 126 -5.10 -6.42 14.01
CA LYS A 126 -3.69 -6.73 13.83
C LYS A 126 -3.47 -8.20 13.45
N THR A 127 -4.18 -9.13 14.12
CA THR A 127 -4.01 -10.56 13.91
C THR A 127 -4.44 -10.98 12.51
N LEU A 128 -5.64 -10.58 12.08
CA LEU A 128 -6.11 -10.90 10.72
C LEU A 128 -5.23 -10.24 9.66
N ALA A 129 -4.80 -8.99 9.86
CA ALA A 129 -3.87 -8.33 8.96
C ALA A 129 -2.55 -9.09 8.85
N GLN A 130 -1.99 -9.57 9.97
CA GLN A 130 -0.75 -10.38 9.99
C GLN A 130 -0.94 -11.72 9.26
N ILE A 131 -2.05 -12.42 9.50
CA ILE A 131 -2.36 -13.69 8.83
C ILE A 131 -2.48 -13.48 7.32
N GLY A 132 -3.27 -12.49 6.88
CA GLY A 132 -3.44 -12.17 5.46
C GLY A 132 -2.13 -11.76 4.80
N THR A 133 -1.31 -10.93 5.48
CA THR A 133 0.03 -10.55 5.01
C THR A 133 0.94 -11.77 4.88
N GLY A 134 0.96 -12.66 5.88
CA GLY A 134 1.77 -13.87 5.86
C GLY A 134 1.43 -14.77 4.67
N PHE A 135 0.15 -15.04 4.44
CA PHE A 135 -0.30 -15.82 3.29
C PHE A 135 0.07 -15.17 1.95
N TRP A 136 -0.15 -13.85 1.79
CA TRP A 136 0.24 -13.18 0.55
C TRP A 136 1.75 -13.14 0.32
N LEU A 137 2.56 -12.93 1.36
CA LEU A 137 4.02 -12.98 1.23
C LEU A 137 4.52 -14.38 0.89
N VAL A 138 3.95 -15.43 1.48
CA VAL A 138 4.25 -16.83 1.08
C VAL A 138 3.89 -17.03 -0.40
N GLY A 139 2.71 -16.56 -0.82
CA GLY A 139 2.28 -16.64 -2.22
C GLY A 139 3.24 -15.94 -3.18
N ILE A 140 3.67 -14.72 -2.85
CA ILE A 140 4.62 -13.94 -3.65
C ILE A 140 6.00 -14.60 -3.72
N VAL A 141 6.51 -15.12 -2.60
CA VAL A 141 7.78 -15.86 -2.59
C VAL A 141 7.67 -17.12 -3.43
N SER A 142 6.57 -17.88 -3.31
CA SER A 142 6.33 -19.04 -4.15
C SER A 142 6.20 -18.65 -5.63
N GLN A 143 5.57 -17.52 -5.97
CA GLN A 143 5.47 -17.00 -7.34
C GLN A 143 6.83 -16.63 -7.91
N PHE A 144 7.72 -16.04 -7.11
CA PHE A 144 9.11 -15.82 -7.49
C PHE A 144 9.78 -17.16 -7.85
N LEU A 145 9.59 -18.19 -7.02
CA LEU A 145 10.13 -19.52 -7.28
C LEU A 145 9.52 -20.20 -8.51
N VAL A 146 8.23 -19.97 -8.81
CA VAL A 146 7.60 -20.40 -10.08
C VAL A 146 8.34 -19.81 -11.28
N GLY A 147 8.80 -18.54 -11.17
CA GLY A 147 9.66 -17.93 -12.18
C GLY A 147 11.04 -18.60 -12.27
N CYS A 148 11.66 -18.95 -11.15
CA CYS A 148 12.98 -19.59 -11.12
C CYS A 148 12.98 -21.04 -11.63
N PHE A 149 11.90 -21.79 -11.40
CA PHE A 149 11.77 -23.19 -11.82
C PHE A 149 10.81 -23.27 -12.98
N SER A 150 11.32 -23.44 -14.20
CA SER A 150 10.52 -23.60 -15.40
C SER A 150 9.62 -24.85 -15.36
N CYS A 151 8.47 -24.81 -16.04
CA CYS A 151 7.62 -25.98 -16.26
C CYS A 151 8.21 -26.90 -17.36
N SER A 152 9.43 -27.38 -17.18
CA SER A 152 10.14 -28.27 -18.12
C SER A 152 10.21 -29.69 -17.58
N ASN A 153 10.15 -30.67 -18.48
CA ASN A 153 10.37 -32.09 -18.14
C ASN A 153 11.86 -32.44 -17.88
N SER A 154 12.77 -31.47 -18.04
CA SER A 154 14.20 -31.67 -17.79
C SER A 154 14.46 -32.06 -16.32
N LEU A 155 15.41 -32.97 -16.09
CA LEU A 155 15.81 -33.39 -14.74
C LEU A 155 16.57 -32.26 -14.04
N LEU A 156 16.19 -31.95 -12.79
CA LEU A 156 16.90 -31.03 -11.91
C LEU A 156 17.93 -31.79 -11.06
N PHE A 157 17.48 -32.84 -10.37
CA PHE A 157 18.34 -33.69 -9.55
C PHE A 157 17.72 -35.09 -9.40
N GLY A 158 18.50 -36.13 -9.71
CA GLY A 158 18.02 -37.51 -9.65
C GLY A 158 16.79 -37.73 -10.52
N SER A 159 15.68 -38.16 -9.90
CA SER A 159 14.39 -38.36 -10.57
C SER A 159 13.44 -37.15 -10.50
N VAL A 160 13.87 -36.04 -9.90
CA VAL A 160 13.06 -34.82 -9.75
C VAL A 160 13.26 -33.93 -10.97
N SER A 161 12.20 -33.62 -11.70
CA SER A 161 12.20 -32.69 -12.82
C SER A 161 11.99 -31.24 -12.37
N PHE A 162 12.36 -30.28 -13.23
CA PHE A 162 12.02 -28.87 -13.03
C PHE A 162 10.49 -28.68 -12.92
N GLY A 163 9.72 -29.41 -13.74
CA GLY A 163 8.26 -29.42 -13.73
C GLY A 163 7.67 -29.87 -12.39
N ASP A 164 8.27 -30.87 -11.73
CA ASP A 164 7.80 -31.33 -10.41
C ASP A 164 7.93 -30.21 -9.36
N VAL A 165 9.07 -29.53 -9.34
CA VAL A 165 9.28 -28.39 -8.43
C VAL A 165 8.32 -27.26 -8.79
N HIS A 166 8.25 -26.89 -10.07
CA HIS A 166 7.36 -25.83 -10.58
C HIS A 166 5.90 -26.05 -10.15
N ASN A 167 5.36 -27.25 -10.37
CA ASN A 167 3.97 -27.57 -10.05
C ASN A 167 3.69 -27.47 -8.54
N ASN A 168 4.63 -27.93 -7.72
CA ASN A 168 4.52 -27.82 -6.26
C ASN A 168 4.56 -26.35 -5.81
N VAL A 169 5.50 -25.55 -6.29
CA VAL A 169 5.57 -24.13 -5.91
C VAL A 169 4.39 -23.33 -6.46
N ALA A 170 3.90 -23.62 -7.67
CA ALA A 170 2.70 -23.00 -8.24
C ALA A 170 1.45 -23.32 -7.39
N THR A 171 1.32 -24.56 -6.92
CA THR A 171 0.23 -24.95 -6.01
C THR A 171 0.27 -24.15 -4.72
N VAL A 172 1.46 -24.00 -4.10
CA VAL A 172 1.62 -23.18 -2.90
C VAL A 172 1.27 -21.71 -3.18
N THR A 173 1.70 -21.16 -4.31
CA THR A 173 1.33 -19.80 -4.77
C THR A 173 -0.19 -19.61 -4.79
N PHE A 174 -0.90 -20.50 -5.48
CA PHE A 174 -2.36 -20.40 -5.59
C PHE A 174 -3.04 -20.52 -4.24
N VAL A 175 -2.71 -21.54 -3.44
CA VAL A 175 -3.33 -21.75 -2.13
C VAL A 175 -3.09 -20.54 -1.22
N ALA A 176 -1.85 -20.05 -1.15
CA ALA A 176 -1.50 -18.95 -0.26
C ALA A 176 -2.19 -17.64 -0.67
N LEU A 177 -2.19 -17.29 -1.97
CA LEU A 177 -2.87 -16.09 -2.46
C LEU A 177 -4.39 -16.18 -2.30
N LEU A 178 -4.98 -17.34 -2.64
CA LEU A 178 -6.41 -17.61 -2.51
C LEU A 178 -6.91 -17.68 -1.07
N VAL A 179 -6.07 -18.03 -0.09
CA VAL A 179 -6.43 -17.98 1.34
C VAL A 179 -6.26 -16.57 1.88
N GLY A 180 -5.20 -15.85 1.48
CA GLY A 180 -4.96 -14.48 1.94
C GLY A 180 -6.04 -13.49 1.51
N ALA A 181 -6.60 -13.64 0.29
CA ALA A 181 -7.65 -12.75 -0.21
C ALA A 181 -8.95 -12.79 0.64
N PRO A 182 -9.54 -13.96 0.98
CA PRO A 182 -10.62 -14.10 1.94
C PRO A 182 -10.31 -13.52 3.32
N VAL A 183 -9.07 -13.66 3.82
CA VAL A 183 -8.69 -13.10 5.13
C VAL A 183 -8.79 -11.58 5.10
N TYR A 184 -8.28 -10.93 4.04
CA TYR A 184 -8.42 -9.48 3.88
C TYR A 184 -9.86 -9.05 3.60
N ALA A 185 -10.62 -9.82 2.83
CA ALA A 185 -12.04 -9.61 2.62
C ALA A 185 -12.81 -9.64 3.96
N ALA A 186 -12.59 -10.66 4.79
CA ALA A 186 -13.18 -10.77 6.12
C ALA A 186 -12.76 -9.62 7.04
N LEU A 187 -11.49 -9.18 6.96
CA LEU A 187 -10.98 -8.04 7.72
C LEU A 187 -11.72 -6.73 7.38
N VAL A 188 -11.92 -6.47 6.09
CA VAL A 188 -12.65 -5.30 5.62
C VAL A 188 -14.15 -5.39 5.98
N GLY A 189 -14.74 -6.58 5.83
CA GLY A 189 -16.12 -6.84 6.24
C GLY A 189 -16.35 -6.67 7.74
N TYR A 190 -15.37 -7.03 8.58
CA TYR A 190 -15.42 -6.86 10.03
C TYR A 190 -15.42 -5.39 10.47
N ASP A 191 -14.72 -4.52 9.73
CA ASP A 191 -14.63 -3.10 10.06
C ASP A 191 -15.88 -2.31 9.67
N LYS A 192 -16.56 -2.71 8.58
CA LYS A 192 -17.68 -1.97 7.98
C LYS A 192 -18.72 -1.50 9.01
N PRO A 193 -19.23 -2.33 9.95
CA PRO A 193 -20.22 -1.89 10.94
C PRO A 193 -19.68 -0.91 11.99
N LYS A 194 -18.38 -0.97 12.30
CA LYS A 194 -17.71 -0.14 13.32
C LYS A 194 -17.25 1.19 12.72
N SER A 195 -16.75 1.16 11.50
CA SER A 195 -16.30 2.33 10.76
C SER A 195 -17.45 3.21 10.28
N CYS A 196 -18.61 2.65 9.92
CA CYS A 196 -19.81 3.47 9.68
C CYS A 196 -20.25 4.29 10.91
N LYS A 197 -19.84 3.91 12.13
CA LYS A 197 -20.12 4.66 13.37
C LYS A 197 -19.03 5.66 13.76
N LYS A 198 -17.76 5.42 13.41
CA LYS A 198 -16.61 6.26 13.81
C LYS A 198 -16.09 7.19 12.72
N ILE A 199 -16.17 6.78 11.46
CA ILE A 199 -15.69 7.53 10.31
C ILE A 199 -16.86 8.39 9.82
N GLY A 200 -17.13 9.49 10.53
CA GLY A 200 -18.22 10.40 10.19
C GLY A 200 -18.16 10.83 8.72
N LYS A 201 -19.21 10.55 7.94
CA LYS A 201 -19.47 11.00 6.56
C LYS A 201 -18.27 10.96 5.57
N GLY A 202 -17.23 10.19 5.85
CA GLY A 202 -16.03 10.11 5.03
C GLY A 202 -16.28 9.23 3.80
N ASN A 203 -16.29 9.85 2.62
CA ASN A 203 -16.31 9.29 1.26
C ASN A 203 -17.07 7.95 1.08
N ILE A 204 -18.35 8.06 0.74
CA ILE A 204 -19.21 6.97 0.20
C ILE A 204 -18.49 6.12 -0.86
N LEU A 205 -17.61 6.75 -1.66
CA LEU A 205 -16.79 6.09 -2.67
C LEU A 205 -15.94 4.94 -2.12
N ASN A 206 -15.38 5.06 -0.91
CA ASN A 206 -14.53 4.00 -0.33
C ASN A 206 -15.32 2.72 0.01
N HIS A 207 -16.60 2.87 0.39
CA HIS A 207 -17.47 1.73 0.65
C HIS A 207 -17.86 0.99 -0.64
N PHE A 208 -18.08 1.73 -1.73
CA PHE A 208 -18.39 1.13 -3.03
C PHE A 208 -17.24 0.27 -3.54
N TYR A 209 -16.01 0.78 -3.52
CA TYR A 209 -14.83 0.03 -3.95
C TYR A 209 -14.54 -1.17 -3.07
N THR A 210 -14.79 -1.05 -1.77
CA THR A 210 -14.73 -2.17 -0.82
C THR A 210 -15.71 -3.28 -1.19
N ASP A 211 -16.95 -2.92 -1.51
CA ASP A 211 -17.99 -3.90 -1.88
C ASP A 211 -17.70 -4.57 -3.22
N ILE A 212 -17.14 -3.82 -4.18
CA ILE A 212 -16.61 -4.40 -5.41
C ILE A 212 -15.52 -5.42 -5.11
N PHE A 213 -14.54 -5.07 -4.25
CA PHE A 213 -13.47 -6.00 -3.89
C PHE A 213 -14.02 -7.29 -3.27
N MET A 214 -14.93 -7.18 -2.31
CA MET A 214 -15.62 -8.33 -1.71
C MET A 214 -16.33 -9.17 -2.78
N GLY A 215 -17.03 -8.51 -3.70
CA GLY A 215 -17.69 -9.15 -4.83
C GLY A 215 -16.72 -9.91 -5.72
N VAL A 216 -15.57 -9.32 -6.06
CA VAL A 216 -14.51 -9.97 -6.87
C VAL A 216 -13.93 -11.17 -6.15
N VAL A 217 -13.64 -11.07 -4.85
CA VAL A 217 -13.12 -12.19 -4.05
C VAL A 217 -14.14 -13.33 -3.97
N ILE A 218 -15.40 -13.02 -3.66
CA ILE A 218 -16.49 -14.01 -3.62
C ILE A 218 -16.67 -14.65 -4.98
N PHE A 219 -16.66 -13.86 -6.05
CA PHE A 219 -16.76 -14.35 -7.43
C PHE A 219 -15.60 -15.30 -7.76
N ALA A 220 -14.37 -14.95 -7.41
CA ALA A 220 -13.18 -15.78 -7.62
C ALA A 220 -13.35 -17.17 -6.96
N ILE A 221 -13.65 -17.18 -5.66
CA ILE A 221 -13.80 -18.41 -4.87
C ILE A 221 -14.98 -19.23 -5.39
N SER A 222 -16.12 -18.60 -5.60
CA SER A 222 -17.35 -19.27 -6.04
C SER A 222 -17.16 -19.90 -7.41
N THR A 223 -16.46 -19.21 -8.32
CA THR A 223 -16.13 -19.72 -9.64
C THR A 223 -15.26 -20.97 -9.53
N VAL A 224 -14.14 -20.90 -8.80
CA VAL A 224 -13.26 -22.07 -8.60
C VAL A 224 -14.02 -23.25 -8.02
N VAL A 225 -14.78 -23.03 -6.93
CA VAL A 225 -15.55 -24.09 -6.27
C VAL A 225 -16.61 -24.67 -7.21
N PHE A 226 -17.39 -23.82 -7.88
CA PHE A 226 -18.45 -24.26 -8.79
C PHE A 226 -17.89 -25.16 -9.90
N PHE A 227 -16.81 -24.74 -10.56
CA PHE A 227 -16.25 -25.50 -11.67
C PHE A 227 -15.51 -26.76 -11.23
N CYS A 228 -14.82 -26.75 -10.08
CA CYS A 228 -14.25 -27.97 -9.50
C CYS A 228 -15.35 -29.01 -9.19
N LEU A 229 -16.47 -28.57 -8.59
CA LEU A 229 -17.60 -29.45 -8.29
C LEU A 229 -18.28 -29.96 -9.56
N LEU A 230 -18.55 -29.08 -10.52
CA LEU A 230 -19.20 -29.43 -11.77
C LEU A 230 -18.35 -30.41 -12.59
N TRP A 231 -17.04 -30.17 -12.68
CA TRP A 231 -16.12 -31.09 -13.32
C TRP A 231 -16.11 -32.47 -12.63
N GLN A 232 -16.07 -32.50 -11.30
CA GLN A 232 -16.08 -33.77 -10.57
C GLN A 232 -17.36 -34.58 -10.85
N ILE A 233 -18.52 -33.91 -10.98
CA ILE A 233 -19.78 -34.58 -11.36
C ILE A 233 -19.68 -35.15 -12.78
N VAL A 234 -19.22 -34.36 -13.75
CA VAL A 234 -19.04 -34.79 -15.15
C VAL A 234 -18.06 -35.96 -15.24
N TYR A 235 -16.91 -35.85 -14.58
CA TYR A 235 -15.90 -36.88 -14.54
C TYR A 235 -16.42 -38.19 -13.97
N LEU A 236 -17.15 -38.16 -12.84
CA LEU A 236 -17.73 -39.37 -12.26
C LEU A 236 -18.73 -40.04 -13.21
N ALA A 237 -19.55 -39.26 -13.93
CA ALA A 237 -20.46 -39.79 -14.93
C ALA A 237 -19.70 -40.44 -16.11
N LEU A 238 -18.63 -39.81 -16.59
CA LEU A 238 -17.80 -40.37 -17.67
C LEU A 238 -17.05 -41.64 -17.23
N LYS A 239 -16.46 -41.62 -16.03
CA LYS A 239 -15.74 -42.74 -15.43
C LYS A 239 -16.65 -43.95 -15.19
N SER A 240 -17.93 -43.72 -14.86
CA SER A 240 -18.92 -44.81 -14.74
C SER A 240 -19.19 -45.53 -16.07
N LYS A 241 -19.10 -44.80 -17.20
CA LYS A 241 -19.27 -45.34 -18.55
C LYS A 241 -17.97 -45.91 -19.13
N ASN A 242 -16.83 -45.41 -18.67
CA ASN A 242 -15.51 -45.87 -19.06
C ASN A 242 -14.62 -46.09 -17.82
N PRO A 243 -14.64 -47.28 -17.20
CA PRO A 243 -13.86 -47.57 -15.99
C PRO A 243 -12.34 -47.40 -16.18
N HIS A 244 -11.84 -47.46 -17.42
CA HIS A 244 -10.43 -47.30 -17.76
C HIS A 244 -9.99 -45.85 -17.99
N MET A 245 -10.92 -44.89 -17.94
CA MET A 245 -10.64 -43.46 -18.07
C MET A 245 -9.53 -43.01 -17.09
N GLY A 246 -8.73 -42.01 -17.46
CA GLY A 246 -7.62 -41.51 -16.64
C GLY A 246 -8.06 -40.83 -15.34
N SER A 247 -7.16 -40.06 -14.73
CA SER A 247 -7.51 -39.24 -13.57
C SER A 247 -8.44 -38.10 -13.96
N SER A 248 -9.25 -37.63 -13.01
CA SER A 248 -10.11 -36.44 -13.16
C SER A 248 -9.35 -35.26 -13.75
N PHE A 249 -8.12 -35.05 -13.29
CA PHE A 249 -7.29 -33.95 -13.77
C PHE A 249 -6.92 -34.09 -15.25
N ASN A 250 -6.42 -35.25 -15.67
CA ASN A 250 -5.97 -35.47 -17.05
C ASN A 250 -7.13 -35.38 -18.06
N GLU A 251 -8.30 -35.92 -17.68
CA GLU A 251 -9.48 -35.93 -18.54
C GLU A 251 -10.14 -34.54 -18.66
N SER A 252 -9.82 -33.61 -17.75
CA SER A 252 -10.33 -32.23 -17.82
C SER A 252 -9.67 -31.45 -18.96
N MET A 253 -8.47 -31.86 -19.36
CA MET A 253 -7.66 -31.17 -20.36
C MET A 253 -8.42 -31.13 -21.70
N ASN A 254 -8.48 -29.94 -22.32
CA ASN A 254 -9.23 -29.65 -23.56
C ASN A 254 -10.77 -29.56 -23.44
N THR A 255 -11.32 -29.49 -22.23
CA THR A 255 -12.74 -29.18 -22.03
C THR A 255 -12.92 -27.73 -21.57
N VAL A 256 -14.16 -27.22 -21.51
CA VAL A 256 -14.46 -25.95 -20.80
C VAL A 256 -14.23 -26.04 -19.29
N PHE A 257 -14.05 -27.26 -18.78
CA PHE A 257 -13.66 -27.55 -17.40
C PHE A 257 -12.14 -27.70 -17.25
N SER A 258 -11.37 -27.39 -18.29
CA SER A 258 -9.93 -27.60 -18.26
C SER A 258 -9.29 -26.78 -17.17
N PHE A 259 -8.37 -27.43 -16.46
CA PHE A 259 -7.51 -26.78 -15.49
C PHE A 259 -6.81 -25.54 -16.07
N ALA A 260 -6.39 -25.61 -17.34
CA ALA A 260 -5.79 -24.50 -18.07
C ALA A 260 -6.64 -23.23 -18.08
N LEU A 261 -7.93 -23.32 -18.42
CA LEU A 261 -8.81 -22.16 -18.44
C LEU A 261 -8.94 -21.56 -17.03
N TRP A 262 -9.14 -22.40 -16.03
CA TRP A 262 -9.34 -21.94 -14.64
C TRP A 262 -8.10 -21.31 -14.05
N GLU A 263 -6.93 -21.88 -14.32
CA GLU A 263 -5.67 -21.30 -13.90
C GLU A 263 -5.53 -19.86 -14.47
N ASN A 264 -5.81 -19.66 -15.76
CA ASN A 264 -5.77 -18.32 -16.37
C ASN A 264 -6.78 -17.35 -15.71
N VAL A 265 -8.03 -17.79 -15.47
CA VAL A 265 -9.05 -16.96 -14.81
C VAL A 265 -8.63 -16.60 -13.37
N VAL A 266 -8.11 -17.56 -12.62
CA VAL A 266 -7.63 -17.34 -11.25
C VAL A 266 -6.45 -16.38 -11.23
N ILE A 267 -5.47 -16.54 -12.13
CA ILE A 267 -4.33 -15.62 -12.25
C ILE A 267 -4.83 -14.19 -12.49
N ILE A 268 -5.68 -13.98 -13.50
CA ILE A 268 -6.22 -12.65 -13.82
C ILE A 268 -6.96 -12.07 -12.60
N THR A 269 -7.77 -12.88 -11.93
CA THR A 269 -8.52 -12.44 -10.76
C THR A 269 -7.61 -12.07 -9.58
N LEU A 270 -6.56 -12.84 -9.34
CA LEU A 270 -5.55 -12.53 -8.33
C LEU A 270 -4.79 -11.24 -8.65
N TYR A 271 -4.46 -10.97 -9.92
CA TYR A 271 -3.90 -9.69 -10.34
C TYR A 271 -4.86 -8.53 -10.05
N ILE A 272 -6.15 -8.67 -10.37
CA ILE A 272 -7.16 -7.64 -10.07
C ILE A 272 -7.24 -7.41 -8.56
N ILE A 273 -7.20 -8.47 -7.74
CA ILE A 273 -7.21 -8.39 -6.28
C ILE A 273 -5.94 -7.67 -5.78
N LEU A 274 -4.75 -8.17 -6.10
CA LEU A 274 -3.48 -7.65 -5.56
C LEU A 274 -3.19 -6.21 -6.00
N TRP A 275 -3.51 -5.86 -7.25
CA TRP A 275 -3.21 -4.54 -7.82
C TRP A 275 -4.37 -3.56 -7.67
N GLY A 276 -5.61 -4.03 -7.72
CA GLY A 276 -6.80 -3.19 -7.56
C GLY A 276 -7.15 -2.89 -6.11
N PHE A 277 -6.99 -3.85 -5.20
CA PHE A 277 -7.39 -3.69 -3.79
C PHE A 277 -6.70 -2.51 -3.08
N PRO A 278 -5.38 -2.26 -3.25
CA PRO A 278 -4.73 -1.10 -2.63
C PRO A 278 -5.40 0.24 -2.93
N PHE A 279 -6.03 0.41 -4.09
CA PHE A 279 -6.75 1.63 -4.47
C PHE A 279 -8.10 1.79 -3.78
N THR A 280 -8.65 0.71 -3.23
CA THR A 280 -9.90 0.72 -2.49
C THR A 280 -9.70 1.13 -1.01
N LEU A 281 -8.45 1.12 -0.55
CA LEU A 281 -8.08 1.39 0.83
C LEU A 281 -7.92 2.89 1.09
N PRO A 282 -8.19 3.35 2.33
CA PRO A 282 -7.97 4.75 2.68
C PRO A 282 -6.49 5.11 2.50
N THR A 283 -6.26 6.25 1.84
CA THR A 283 -4.93 6.80 1.59
C THR A 283 -4.25 7.25 2.89
N ARG A 284 -5.06 7.63 3.88
CA ARG A 284 -4.63 8.07 5.21
C ARG A 284 -4.67 6.90 6.19
N ILE A 285 -3.57 6.69 6.92
CA ILE A 285 -3.53 5.77 8.05
C ILE A 285 -4.20 6.49 9.23
N ASP A 286 -5.53 6.41 9.28
CA ASP A 286 -6.29 6.92 10.41
C ASP A 286 -6.01 6.02 11.63
N GLY A 287 -5.38 6.61 12.66
CA GLY A 287 -4.92 5.87 13.84
C GLY A 287 -3.53 6.24 14.33
N LEU A 288 -2.69 6.92 13.52
CA LEU A 288 -1.55 7.64 14.09
C LEU A 288 -2.13 8.83 14.88
N ALA A 289 -2.13 8.71 16.21
CA ALA A 289 -2.53 9.80 17.11
C ALA A 289 -1.79 11.10 16.69
N PRO A 290 -2.39 12.29 16.85
CA PRO A 290 -1.70 13.56 16.58
C PRO A 290 -0.29 13.60 17.16
N LYS A 291 -0.09 13.04 18.37
CA LYS A 291 1.21 12.86 19.02
C LYS A 291 2.21 12.00 18.22
N GLN A 292 1.77 10.88 17.64
CA GLN A 292 2.66 10.04 16.80
C GLN A 292 3.00 10.72 15.47
N ARG A 293 2.06 11.48 14.89
CA ARG A 293 2.30 12.31 13.69
C ARG A 293 3.34 13.39 13.99
N LEU A 294 3.20 14.06 15.12
CA LEU A 294 4.17 15.02 15.65
C LEU A 294 5.52 14.35 15.94
N SER A 295 5.56 13.16 16.55
CA SER A 295 6.83 12.47 16.83
C SER A 295 7.59 12.05 15.57
N ILE A 296 6.89 11.62 14.50
CA ILE A 296 7.50 11.28 13.21
C ILE A 296 7.97 12.56 12.51
N ALA A 297 7.15 13.63 12.54
CA ALA A 297 7.55 14.94 12.04
C ALA A 297 8.75 15.50 12.81
N PHE A 298 8.80 15.33 14.13
CA PHE A 298 9.88 15.78 15.01
C PHE A 298 11.14 14.93 14.88
N GLN A 299 11.05 13.61 14.74
CA GLN A 299 12.21 12.77 14.43
C GLN A 299 12.82 13.16 13.08
N LYS A 300 11.98 13.51 12.10
CA LYS A 300 12.42 14.00 10.79
C LYS A 300 13.06 15.39 10.89
N ILE A 301 12.47 16.30 11.67
CA ILE A 301 13.02 17.62 12.00
C ILE A 301 14.34 17.52 12.78
N LYS A 302 14.48 16.52 13.68
CA LYS A 302 15.70 16.26 14.45
C LYS A 302 16.85 15.73 13.58
N LEU A 303 16.53 15.05 12.48
CA LEU A 303 17.48 14.69 11.43
C LEU A 303 17.90 15.91 10.58
N ASP A 304 17.02 16.90 10.44
CA ASP A 304 17.26 18.14 9.69
C ASP A 304 17.71 19.33 10.58
N GLN A 305 18.00 19.08 11.87
CA GLN A 305 18.43 20.11 12.85
C GLN A 305 19.75 20.83 12.51
N ILE A 306 20.42 20.46 11.41
CA ILE A 306 21.56 21.22 10.87
C ILE A 306 21.11 22.52 10.17
N HIS A 307 19.86 22.66 9.74
CA HIS A 307 19.37 23.85 9.00
C HIS A 307 18.11 24.53 9.56
N LEU A 308 17.48 23.98 10.59
CA LEU A 308 16.13 24.36 11.06
C LEU A 308 15.95 25.82 11.52
N LYS A 309 17.01 26.51 11.96
CA LYS A 309 16.89 27.90 12.46
C LYS A 309 16.48 28.91 11.39
N THR A 310 16.89 28.68 10.14
CA THR A 310 16.67 29.64 9.04
C THR A 310 15.32 29.41 8.35
N ASP A 311 14.79 28.20 8.42
CA ASP A 311 13.61 27.78 7.65
C ASP A 311 12.30 27.97 8.41
N ILE A 312 12.30 27.90 9.74
CA ILE A 312 11.10 28.23 10.54
C ILE A 312 10.73 29.70 10.35
N ALA A 313 11.67 30.65 10.43
CA ALA A 313 11.35 32.07 10.20
C ALA A 313 10.82 32.32 8.76
N LYS A 314 11.31 31.58 7.76
CA LYS A 314 10.86 31.68 6.37
C LYS A 314 9.52 30.99 6.09
N LEU A 315 9.18 29.93 6.82
CA LEU A 315 7.89 29.24 6.70
C LEU A 315 6.74 30.05 7.32
N TRP A 316 7.03 30.80 8.39
CA TRP A 316 6.03 31.50 9.18
C TRP A 316 5.70 32.91 8.65
N TYR A 317 6.68 33.57 8.03
CA TYR A 317 6.51 34.92 7.48
C TYR A 317 5.36 35.05 6.45
N PRO A 318 5.11 34.08 5.54
CA PRO A 318 3.99 34.14 4.61
C PRO A 318 2.63 33.82 5.26
N ILE A 319 2.60 32.96 6.29
CA ILE A 319 1.37 32.51 6.98
C ILE A 319 0.77 33.64 7.83
N LEU A 320 1.63 34.40 8.50
CA LEU A 320 1.22 35.56 9.30
C LEU A 320 0.82 36.77 8.44
N ASN A 321 1.20 36.79 7.16
CA ASN A 321 1.04 37.96 6.28
C ASN A 321 -0.18 37.87 5.36
N LYS A 322 -0.96 36.77 5.40
CA LYS A 322 -2.16 36.62 4.56
C LYS A 322 -3.32 35.96 5.32
N ASN A 323 -4.25 36.84 5.74
CA ASN A 323 -5.65 36.57 6.08
C ASN A 323 -5.89 36.06 7.52
N ASP A 324 -7.00 36.50 8.14
CA ASP A 324 -7.39 36.15 9.53
C ASP A 324 -7.45 34.63 9.81
N VAL A 325 -7.69 33.82 8.77
CA VAL A 325 -7.76 32.35 8.88
C VAL A 325 -6.37 31.74 9.13
N GLY A 326 -5.31 32.26 8.51
CA GLY A 326 -3.93 31.79 8.74
C GLY A 326 -3.45 32.11 10.15
N ILE A 327 -3.89 33.26 10.67
CA ILE A 327 -3.60 33.75 12.00
C ILE A 327 -4.26 32.85 13.07
N ARG A 328 -5.55 32.50 12.95
CA ARG A 328 -6.22 31.58 13.90
C ARG A 328 -5.63 30.18 13.89
N ASN A 329 -5.35 29.61 12.71
CA ASN A 329 -4.72 28.30 12.61
C ASN A 329 -3.32 28.27 13.24
N ALA A 330 -2.58 29.39 13.17
CA ALA A 330 -1.29 29.53 13.83
C ALA A 330 -1.44 29.61 15.37
N ALA A 331 -2.47 30.29 15.88
CA ALA A 331 -2.76 30.36 17.31
C ALA A 331 -3.13 28.99 17.89
N ASP A 332 -4.06 28.29 17.25
CA ASP A 332 -4.48 26.94 17.65
C ASP A 332 -3.29 25.98 17.64
N PHE A 333 -2.40 26.09 16.64
CA PHE A 333 -1.18 25.28 16.59
C PHE A 333 -0.24 25.59 17.76
N LEU A 334 -0.02 26.87 18.08
CA LEU A 334 0.86 27.31 19.18
C LEU A 334 0.33 26.89 20.55
N GLU A 335 -0.98 26.97 20.75
CA GLU A 335 -1.65 26.54 21.98
C GLU A 335 -1.50 25.02 22.16
N ASN A 336 -1.78 24.24 21.11
CA ASN A 336 -1.55 22.80 21.12
C ASN A 336 -0.06 22.40 21.29
N LEU A 337 0.87 23.26 20.83
CA LEU A 337 2.30 23.03 20.98
C LEU A 337 2.77 23.30 22.42
N ALA A 338 2.22 24.34 23.06
CA ALA A 338 2.51 24.71 24.44
C ALA A 338 2.00 23.66 25.44
N ASP A 339 0.86 23.03 25.16
CA ASP A 339 0.26 21.98 26.00
C ASP A 339 0.90 20.59 25.79
N CYS A 340 1.95 20.48 24.97
CA CYS A 340 2.61 19.22 24.69
C CYS A 340 3.71 18.92 25.72
N GLU A 341 3.46 18.00 26.67
CA GLU A 341 4.40 17.56 27.72
C GLU A 341 5.80 17.15 27.19
N GLU A 342 5.90 16.61 25.97
CA GLU A 342 7.20 16.26 25.35
C GLU A 342 8.04 17.49 24.96
N ILE A 343 7.39 18.62 24.72
CA ILE A 343 8.02 19.90 24.38
C ILE A 343 8.38 20.67 25.65
N GLU A 344 7.67 20.43 26.76
CA GLU A 344 7.92 21.05 28.06
C GLU A 344 9.33 20.75 28.61
N GLY A 345 9.91 19.59 28.25
CA GLY A 345 11.31 19.26 28.54
C GLY A 345 12.35 19.83 27.57
N LEU A 346 11.92 20.38 26.42
CA LEU A 346 12.80 20.87 25.34
C LEU A 346 12.81 22.39 25.20
N LEU A 347 11.71 23.05 25.59
CA LEU A 347 11.58 24.50 25.60
C LEU A 347 11.77 25.02 27.03
N SER A 348 12.44 26.15 27.19
CA SER A 348 12.47 26.82 28.49
C SER A 348 11.05 27.27 28.87
N GLN A 349 10.74 27.32 30.16
CA GLN A 349 9.49 27.88 30.68
C GLN A 349 9.17 29.27 30.07
N ASN A 350 10.20 30.11 29.85
CA ASN A 350 10.05 31.40 29.18
C ASN A 350 9.59 31.29 27.72
N ALA A 351 10.04 30.26 26.99
CA ALA A 351 9.62 30.04 25.62
C ALA A 351 8.17 29.58 25.53
N ILE A 352 7.74 28.70 26.44
CA ILE A 352 6.35 28.26 26.54
C ILE A 352 5.46 29.46 26.88
N GLN A 353 5.82 30.24 27.90
CA GLN A 353 5.09 31.46 28.27
C GLN A 353 5.00 32.47 27.12
N THR A 354 6.07 32.62 26.33
CA THR A 354 6.08 33.53 25.17
C THR A 354 5.17 33.03 24.05
N LEU A 355 5.19 31.73 23.74
CA LEU A 355 4.32 31.13 22.73
C LEU A 355 2.84 31.17 23.15
N THR A 356 2.53 30.87 24.40
CA THR A 356 1.18 31.02 24.97
C THR A 356 0.71 32.48 24.95
N LYS A 357 1.60 33.44 25.24
CA LYS A 357 1.28 34.87 25.15
C LYS A 357 0.96 35.26 23.70
N ILE A 358 1.77 34.84 22.73
CA ILE A 358 1.52 35.09 21.30
C ILE A 358 0.19 34.48 20.87
N ALA A 359 -0.12 33.24 21.25
CA ALA A 359 -1.40 32.60 20.93
C ALA A 359 -2.61 33.38 21.48
N LYS A 360 -2.53 33.86 22.73
CA LYS A 360 -3.56 34.70 23.34
C LYS A 360 -3.73 36.05 22.63
N MET A 361 -2.63 36.72 22.28
CA MET A 361 -2.68 37.99 21.57
C MET A 361 -3.29 37.84 20.18
N ILE A 362 -2.99 36.73 19.50
CA ILE A 362 -3.60 36.38 18.22
C ILE A 362 -5.12 36.15 18.37
N ASN A 363 -5.56 35.36 19.35
CA ASN A 363 -6.98 35.09 19.59
C ASN A 363 -7.77 36.35 19.98
N ASN A 364 -7.10 37.33 20.57
CA ASN A 364 -7.70 38.62 20.92
C ASN A 364 -7.68 39.65 19.79
N HIS A 365 -7.20 39.29 18.58
CA HIS A 365 -7.06 40.21 17.45
C HIS A 365 -6.23 41.47 17.78
N GLU A 366 -5.21 41.34 18.64
CA GLU A 366 -4.31 42.45 18.95
C GLU A 366 -3.45 42.84 17.74
N LYS A 367 -2.98 44.09 17.69
CA LYS A 367 -2.33 44.66 16.51
C LYS A 367 -1.11 43.83 16.09
N ALA A 368 -1.03 43.51 14.80
CA ALA A 368 0.05 42.71 14.21
C ALA A 368 1.47 43.23 14.57
N ASP A 369 1.61 44.54 14.77
CA ASP A 369 2.87 45.18 15.15
C ASP A 369 3.37 44.75 16.55
N GLU A 370 2.47 44.53 17.52
CA GLU A 370 2.83 44.09 18.88
C GLU A 370 3.27 42.62 18.89
N ILE A 371 2.59 41.79 18.09
CA ILE A 371 2.97 40.38 17.88
C ILE A 371 4.36 40.30 17.21
N GLN A 372 4.66 41.18 16.24
CA GLN A 372 5.98 41.23 15.61
C GLN A 372 7.11 41.64 16.57
N VAL A 373 6.85 42.58 17.51
CA VAL A 373 7.84 42.98 18.52
C VAL A 373 8.18 41.80 19.43
N ILE A 374 7.17 41.07 19.91
CA ILE A 374 7.37 39.91 20.79
C ILE A 374 8.07 38.77 20.05
N LEU A 375 7.72 38.53 18.77
CA LEU A 375 8.42 37.55 17.94
C LEU A 375 9.90 37.91 17.73
N LYS A 376 10.22 39.20 17.56
CA LYS A 376 11.61 39.70 17.46
C LYS A 376 12.38 39.54 18.77
N GLU A 377 11.76 39.82 19.91
CA GLU A 377 12.38 39.58 21.23
C GLU A 377 12.61 38.09 21.49
N PHE A 378 11.61 37.26 21.17
CA PHE A 378 11.70 35.80 21.30
C PHE A 378 12.85 35.22 20.46
N THR A 379 13.00 35.67 19.21
CA THR A 379 14.11 35.25 18.34
C THR A 379 15.47 35.71 18.86
N LYS A 380 15.55 36.92 19.45
CA LYS A 380 16.78 37.43 20.07
C LYS A 380 17.19 36.60 21.29
N SER A 381 16.27 36.32 22.21
CA SER A 381 16.52 35.49 23.40
C SER A 381 16.85 34.03 23.05
N SER A 382 16.26 33.49 21.98
CA SER A 382 16.55 32.14 21.46
C SER A 382 17.97 32.02 20.88
N CYS A 383 18.50 33.12 20.33
CA CYS A 383 19.90 33.21 19.88
C CYS A 383 20.88 33.25 21.05
N GLU A 384 20.55 33.94 22.15
CA GLU A 384 21.38 34.03 23.36
C GLU A 384 21.45 32.69 24.12
N LEU A 385 20.34 31.95 24.22
CA LEU A 385 20.30 30.59 24.80
C LEU A 385 21.21 29.59 24.07
N TRP A 386 21.44 29.80 22.78
CA TRP A 386 22.33 28.96 21.97
C TRP A 386 23.81 29.26 22.21
N ASN A 387 24.18 30.53 22.41
CA ASN A 387 25.55 30.88 22.83
C ASN A 387 25.88 30.25 24.18
N TRP A 388 24.90 30.15 25.09
CA TRP A 388 25.05 29.45 26.37
C TRP A 388 25.24 27.94 26.21
N GLN A 389 24.44 27.27 25.39
CA GLN A 389 24.61 25.82 25.13
C GLN A 389 25.91 25.48 24.40
N HIS A 390 26.39 26.35 23.50
CA HIS A 390 27.67 26.18 22.81
C HIS A 390 28.87 26.43 23.73
N THR A 391 28.71 27.34 24.69
CA THR A 391 29.69 27.62 25.75
C THR A 391 29.74 26.45 26.74
N ILE A 392 28.59 25.92 27.17
CA ILE A 392 28.51 24.74 28.03
C ILE A 392 29.12 23.50 27.35
N LYS A 393 28.87 23.27 26.04
CA LYS A 393 29.52 22.19 25.28
C LYS A 393 31.04 22.36 25.11
N LYS A 394 31.55 23.60 25.16
CA LYS A 394 32.99 23.88 25.18
C LYS A 394 33.60 23.74 26.59
N CYS A 395 32.81 23.89 27.65
CA CYS A 395 33.24 23.67 29.03
C CYS A 395 33.11 22.21 29.49
N ILE A 396 32.36 21.37 28.75
CA ILE A 396 32.18 19.93 29.02
C ILE A 396 33.12 19.04 28.17
N LYS A 397 33.88 19.64 27.24
CA LYS A 397 35.08 19.03 26.64
C LYS A 397 36.31 19.56 27.35
#